data_AF-A0A7S4PGM3-F1
#
_entry.id   AF-A0A7S4PGM3-F1
#
_cell.length_a   1.000
_cell.length_b   1.000
_cell.length_c   1.000
_cell.angle_alpha   90.00
_cell.angle_beta   90.00
_cell.angle_gamma   90.00
#
_symmetry.space_group_name_H-M   'P 1'
#
loop_
_entity.id
_entity.type
_entity.pdbx_description
1 polymer ?
#
loop_
_entity_poly.entity_id
_entity_poly.type
_entity_poly.pdbx_seq_one_letter_code
_entity_poly.pdbx_strand_id
1 'polypeptide(L)'
;EEEEEEEEEEEEEESEEEERDEEDHDDPHATIEKDLFDFPKQLENHLSSLDRDAPLRPVLVHVESPWERWEGKLGAGRKGERKILGEMDQVKEKKQSFDLLDALTKSGAIDVEGCHAHVLIGYSHCFEKSAMRCVIEEGRNPIEVSERSQLIFASGILGVPVADLVASKDLKRIKKTSPDLFAENR
;
A
#
# COMPACT_ATOMS: atom_id res chain seq x y z
N GLU A 1 45.56 34.66 -12.16
CA GLU A 1 44.56 34.95 -13.21
C GLU A 1 44.23 33.67 -13.97
N GLU A 2 45.03 33.12 -14.90
CA GLU A 2 44.65 31.84 -15.56
C GLU A 2 44.79 30.58 -14.65
N GLU A 3 45.71 30.56 -13.68
CA GLU A 3 45.87 29.43 -12.74
C GLU A 3 44.88 29.46 -11.56
N GLU A 4 44.19 30.58 -11.34
CA GLU A 4 43.19 30.71 -10.25
C GLU A 4 41.78 30.34 -10.73
N GLU A 5 41.50 30.41 -12.04
CA GLU A 5 40.22 30.00 -12.62
C GLU A 5 40.12 28.46 -12.77
N GLU A 6 41.24 27.75 -12.94
CA GLU A 6 41.25 26.27 -13.00
C GLU A 6 41.05 25.62 -11.61
N GLU A 7 41.52 26.27 -10.52
CA GLU A 7 41.30 25.77 -9.15
C GLU A 7 39.85 25.99 -8.67
N GLU A 8 39.16 27.05 -9.14
CA GLU A 8 37.74 27.28 -8.82
C GLU A 8 36.80 26.34 -9.61
N GLU A 9 37.15 25.94 -10.84
CA GLU A 9 36.36 24.96 -11.61
C GLU A 9 36.52 23.52 -11.08
N GLU A 10 37.70 23.14 -10.54
CA GLU A 10 37.91 21.81 -9.93
C GLU A 10 37.20 21.69 -8.55
N GLU A 11 37.11 22.77 -7.76
CA GLU A 11 36.36 22.77 -6.49
C GLU A 11 34.83 22.76 -6.70
N GLU A 12 34.32 23.35 -7.79
CA GLU A 12 32.88 23.28 -8.12
C GLU A 12 32.48 21.88 -8.62
N GLU A 13 33.31 21.20 -9.42
CA GLU A 13 33.05 19.81 -9.87
C GLU A 13 33.14 18.78 -8.72
N GLU A 14 34.06 18.93 -7.75
CA GLU A 14 34.11 18.07 -6.56
C GLU A 14 32.89 18.26 -5.65
N SER A 15 32.33 19.48 -5.60
CA SER A 15 31.13 19.78 -4.83
C SER A 15 29.83 19.26 -5.46
N GLU A 16 29.77 19.15 -6.80
CA GLU A 16 28.61 18.59 -7.51
C GLU A 16 28.61 17.05 -7.56
N GLU A 17 29.77 16.39 -7.40
CA GLU A 17 29.85 14.92 -7.27
C GLU A 17 29.51 14.43 -5.84
N GLU A 18 29.76 15.22 -4.79
CA GLU A 18 29.35 14.84 -3.41
C GLU A 18 27.84 14.99 -3.14
N GLU A 19 27.09 15.76 -3.94
CA GLU A 19 25.63 15.92 -3.79
C GLU A 19 24.78 14.87 -4.54
N ARG A 20 25.38 13.90 -5.24
CA ARG A 20 24.65 12.93 -6.09
C ARG A 20 24.48 11.52 -5.55
N ASP A 21 25.01 11.20 -4.38
CA ASP A 21 24.89 9.87 -3.76
C ASP A 21 24.06 9.86 -2.45
N GLU A 22 23.15 10.83 -2.26
CA GLU A 22 21.95 10.59 -1.44
C GLU A 22 20.92 9.80 -2.28
N GLU A 23 21.32 8.64 -2.79
CA GLU A 23 20.35 7.60 -3.12
C GLU A 23 19.66 7.24 -1.80
N ASP A 24 18.34 7.46 -1.76
CA ASP A 24 17.40 6.89 -0.80
C ASP A 24 17.79 5.43 -0.53
N HIS A 25 18.63 5.21 0.46
CA HIS A 25 18.85 3.90 1.03
C HIS A 25 17.59 3.64 1.84
N ASP A 26 16.57 3.14 1.14
CA ASP A 26 15.41 2.45 1.71
C ASP A 26 16.00 1.38 2.64
N ASP A 27 16.18 1.72 3.91
CA ASP A 27 16.62 0.78 4.93
C ASP A 27 15.59 -0.36 4.93
N PRO A 28 15.94 -1.57 4.47
CA PRO A 28 15.00 -2.68 4.42
C PRO A 28 14.60 -3.16 5.81
N HIS A 29 15.23 -2.61 6.87
CA HIS A 29 14.94 -2.83 8.27
C HIS A 29 14.28 -1.64 8.97
N ALA A 30 13.72 -0.68 8.22
CA ALA A 30 12.80 0.30 8.78
C ALA A 30 11.72 -0.44 9.59
N THR A 31 11.92 -0.43 10.91
CA THR A 31 11.09 -1.20 11.82
C THR A 31 9.73 -0.51 11.79
N ILE A 32 8.73 -1.17 11.22
CA ILE A 32 7.37 -0.69 11.26
C ILE A 32 6.96 -0.78 12.74
N GLU A 33 7.20 0.29 13.52
CA GLU A 33 6.74 0.43 14.91
C GLU A 33 5.20 0.52 14.98
N LYS A 34 4.52 0.51 13.84
CA LYS A 34 3.07 0.62 13.71
C LYS A 34 2.43 -0.76 13.77
N ASP A 35 1.52 -0.95 14.72
CA ASP A 35 0.66 -2.12 14.76
C ASP A 35 -0.22 -2.18 13.49
N LEU A 36 0.07 -3.14 12.61
CA LEU A 36 -0.68 -3.38 11.38
C LEU A 36 -2.14 -3.81 11.66
N PHE A 37 -2.45 -4.29 12.87
CA PHE A 37 -3.81 -4.66 13.26
C PHE A 37 -4.70 -3.46 13.56
N ASP A 38 -4.13 -2.30 13.89
CA ASP A 38 -4.89 -1.06 14.09
C ASP A 38 -5.16 -0.32 12.78
N PHE A 39 -4.45 -0.68 11.71
CA PHE A 39 -4.57 -0.06 10.40
C PHE A 39 -6.01 -0.03 9.84
N PRO A 40 -6.81 -1.11 9.92
CA PRO A 40 -8.20 -1.07 9.44
C PRO A 40 -9.04 0.02 10.11
N LYS A 41 -8.88 0.20 11.43
CA LYS A 41 -9.61 1.23 12.18
C LYS A 41 -9.11 2.63 11.82
N GLN A 42 -7.80 2.80 11.67
CA GLN A 42 -7.21 4.08 11.25
C GLN A 42 -7.74 4.49 9.87
N LEU A 43 -7.77 3.55 8.93
CA LEU A 43 -8.28 3.77 7.58
C LEU A 43 -9.78 4.07 7.59
N GLU A 44 -10.59 3.36 8.39
CA GLU A 44 -12.03 3.61 8.53
C GLU A 44 -12.33 5.00 9.13
N ASN A 45 -11.56 5.43 10.12
CA ASN A 45 -11.67 6.78 10.69
C ASN A 45 -11.29 7.86 9.66
N HIS A 46 -10.19 7.63 8.92
CA HIS A 46 -9.74 8.54 7.86
C HIS A 46 -10.80 8.71 6.77
N LEU A 47 -11.33 7.58 6.28
CA LEU A 47 -12.42 7.56 5.31
C LEU A 47 -13.65 8.30 5.84
N SER A 48 -14.11 7.98 7.05
CA SER A 48 -15.29 8.60 7.65
C SER A 48 -15.18 10.13 7.80
N SER A 49 -13.95 10.65 7.96
CA SER A 49 -13.72 12.09 8.10
C SER A 49 -13.79 12.87 6.78
N LEU A 50 -13.38 12.25 5.67
CA LEU A 50 -13.23 12.93 4.36
C LEU A 50 -14.27 12.48 3.32
N ASP A 51 -14.86 11.32 3.49
CA ASP A 51 -15.73 10.65 2.53
C ASP A 51 -17.22 10.81 2.85
N ARG A 52 -17.77 12.00 2.58
CA ARG A 52 -19.18 12.33 2.88
C ARG A 52 -20.20 11.49 2.08
N ASP A 53 -19.86 11.17 0.84
CA ASP A 53 -20.75 10.46 -0.08
C ASP A 53 -20.59 8.93 0.04
N ALA A 54 -19.57 8.46 0.78
CA ALA A 54 -19.26 7.06 1.05
C ALA A 54 -19.34 6.12 -0.18
N PRO A 55 -18.76 6.46 -1.35
CA PRO A 55 -18.81 5.60 -2.52
C PRO A 55 -17.89 4.39 -2.39
N LEU A 56 -16.96 4.37 -1.42
CA LEU A 56 -16.03 3.26 -1.24
C LEU A 56 -16.71 2.08 -0.54
N ARG A 57 -16.60 0.89 -1.15
CA ARG A 57 -17.09 -0.37 -0.57
C ARG A 57 -15.95 -1.37 -0.40
N PRO A 58 -15.83 -2.07 0.74
CA PRO A 58 -14.85 -3.12 0.91
C PRO A 58 -15.16 -4.29 -0.04
N VAL A 59 -14.11 -4.92 -0.57
CA VAL A 59 -14.21 -6.07 -1.46
C VAL A 59 -13.79 -7.34 -0.74
N LEU A 60 -14.60 -8.40 -0.84
CA LEU A 60 -14.26 -9.71 -0.32
C LEU A 60 -13.37 -10.46 -1.32
N VAL A 61 -12.11 -10.66 -0.95
CA VAL A 61 -11.16 -11.47 -1.75
C VAL A 61 -11.38 -12.95 -1.43
N HIS A 62 -11.73 -13.72 -2.47
CA HIS A 62 -11.88 -15.17 -2.38
C HIS A 62 -10.62 -15.83 -2.91
N VAL A 63 -10.09 -16.81 -2.18
CA VAL A 63 -9.04 -17.68 -2.70
C VAL A 63 -9.73 -18.83 -3.42
N GLU A 64 -9.45 -18.98 -4.71
CA GLU A 64 -10.07 -20.04 -5.51
C GLU A 64 -9.53 -21.44 -5.15
N SER A 65 -10.33 -22.44 -5.50
CA SER A 65 -10.04 -23.86 -5.35
C SER A 65 -9.85 -24.48 -6.74
N PRO A 66 -8.92 -25.43 -6.91
CA PRO A 66 -8.12 -26.09 -5.89
C PRO A 66 -6.77 -25.43 -5.61
N TRP A 67 -6.22 -25.65 -4.41
CA TRP A 67 -4.83 -25.30 -4.10
C TRP A 67 -3.88 -26.39 -4.57
N GLU A 68 -2.72 -26.00 -5.05
CA GLU A 68 -1.61 -26.91 -5.30
C GLU A 68 -0.58 -26.79 -4.15
N ARG A 69 -0.36 -27.89 -3.43
CA ARG A 69 0.66 -27.97 -2.38
C ARG A 69 1.89 -28.69 -2.92
N TRP A 70 3.06 -28.07 -2.75
CA TRP A 70 4.34 -28.74 -2.89
C TRP A 70 4.84 -29.21 -1.52
N GLU A 71 5.12 -30.50 -1.39
CA GLU A 71 5.69 -31.07 -0.16
C GLU A 71 7.11 -31.58 -0.44
N GLY A 72 8.09 -30.90 0.13
CA GLY A 72 9.48 -31.33 0.13
C GLY A 72 9.70 -32.42 1.19
N LYS A 73 10.32 -33.53 0.81
CA LYS A 73 10.75 -34.56 1.77
C LYS A 73 12.15 -34.21 2.27
N LEU A 74 12.35 -34.10 3.59
CA LEU A 74 13.68 -33.94 4.16
C LEU A 74 14.56 -35.17 3.85
N GLY A 75 15.77 -34.92 3.35
CA GLY A 75 16.81 -35.92 3.06
C GLY A 75 17.31 -35.91 1.60
N ALA A 76 18.61 -36.09 1.42
CA ALA A 76 19.25 -36.09 0.10
C ALA A 76 18.63 -37.13 -0.85
N GLY A 77 18.19 -36.69 -2.04
CA GLY A 77 17.72 -37.56 -3.13
C GLY A 77 16.23 -37.90 -3.14
N ARG A 78 15.40 -37.35 -2.24
CA ARG A 78 13.95 -37.57 -2.25
C ARG A 78 13.24 -36.54 -3.14
N LYS A 79 12.46 -37.02 -4.13
CA LYS A 79 11.60 -36.15 -4.95
C LYS A 79 10.40 -35.68 -4.11
N GLY A 80 10.16 -34.37 -4.12
CA GLY A 80 8.94 -33.79 -3.56
C GLY A 80 7.70 -34.22 -4.34
N GLU A 81 6.53 -34.02 -3.73
CA GLU A 81 5.24 -34.41 -4.29
C GLU A 81 4.33 -33.18 -4.42
N ARG A 82 3.60 -33.10 -5.55
CA ARG A 82 2.53 -32.12 -5.76
C ARG A 82 1.22 -32.76 -5.36
N LYS A 83 0.46 -32.10 -4.51
CA LYS A 83 -0.88 -32.55 -4.11
C LYS A 83 -1.89 -31.45 -4.40
N ILE A 84 -2.98 -31.83 -5.05
CA ILE A 84 -4.14 -30.96 -5.25
C ILE A 84 -5.03 -31.07 -4.01
N LEU A 85 -5.37 -29.94 -3.40
CA LEU A 85 -6.22 -29.84 -2.23
C LEU A 85 -7.59 -29.30 -2.64
N GLY A 86 -8.65 -30.07 -2.40
CA GLY A 86 -10.02 -29.59 -2.50
C GLY A 86 -10.41 -28.70 -1.31
N GLU A 87 -11.62 -28.14 -1.32
CA GLU A 87 -12.05 -27.15 -0.32
C GLU A 87 -11.91 -27.63 1.14
N MET A 88 -12.33 -28.86 1.45
CA MET A 88 -12.21 -29.40 2.82
C MET A 88 -10.75 -29.57 3.26
N ASP A 89 -9.88 -30.00 2.33
CA ASP A 89 -8.46 -30.18 2.61
C ASP A 89 -7.75 -28.84 2.78
N GLN A 90 -8.15 -27.80 2.02
CA GLN A 90 -7.62 -26.44 2.16
C GLN A 90 -7.91 -25.84 3.54
N VAL A 91 -9.14 -25.97 4.02
CA VAL A 91 -9.52 -25.48 5.35
C VAL A 91 -8.70 -26.17 6.44
N LYS A 92 -8.52 -27.49 6.31
CA LYS A 92 -7.73 -28.28 7.25
C LYS A 92 -6.25 -27.87 7.23
N GLU A 93 -5.67 -27.75 6.05
CA GLU A 93 -4.26 -27.38 5.88
C GLU A 93 -4.00 -25.96 6.35
N LYS A 94 -4.87 -25.01 6.01
CA LYS A 94 -4.81 -23.62 6.49
C LYS A 94 -4.76 -23.60 8.02
N LYS A 95 -5.70 -24.29 8.67
CA LYS A 95 -5.75 -24.36 10.14
C LYS A 95 -4.47 -24.95 10.71
N GLN A 96 -4.00 -26.07 10.16
CA GLN A 96 -2.78 -26.72 10.63
C GLN A 96 -1.55 -25.81 10.52
N SER A 97 -1.42 -25.05 9.43
CA SER A 97 -0.33 -24.08 9.24
C SER A 97 -0.40 -22.93 10.24
N PHE A 98 -1.60 -22.39 10.52
CA PHE A 98 -1.77 -21.33 11.51
C PHE A 98 -1.55 -21.81 12.94
N ASP A 99 -2.02 -23.02 13.29
CA ASP A 99 -1.77 -23.62 14.61
C ASP A 99 -0.27 -23.85 14.83
N LEU A 100 0.46 -24.28 13.79
CA LEU A 100 1.92 -24.41 13.83
C LEU A 100 2.59 -23.04 14.01
N LEU A 101 2.19 -22.03 13.24
CA LEU A 101 2.73 -20.68 13.37
C LEU A 101 2.51 -20.14 14.78
N ASP A 102 1.29 -20.27 15.33
CA ASP A 102 0.94 -19.83 16.68
C ASP A 102 1.76 -20.56 17.76
N ALA A 103 1.96 -21.88 17.61
CA ALA A 103 2.80 -22.66 18.52
C ALA A 103 4.27 -22.20 18.46
N LEU A 104 4.80 -21.95 17.26
CA LEU A 104 6.17 -21.46 17.09
C LEU A 104 6.34 -20.07 17.71
N THR A 105 5.47 -19.12 17.37
CA THR A 105 5.54 -17.74 17.87
C THR A 105 5.36 -17.68 19.40
N LYS A 106 4.44 -18.47 19.98
CA LYS A 106 4.23 -18.49 21.45
C LYS A 106 5.32 -19.20 22.23
N SER A 107 6.02 -20.15 21.60
CA SER A 107 7.11 -20.87 22.26
C SER A 107 8.36 -20.01 22.49
N GLY A 108 8.45 -18.84 21.85
CA GLY A 108 9.63 -17.97 21.89
C GLY A 108 10.89 -18.63 21.31
N ALA A 109 10.74 -19.75 20.60
CA ALA A 109 11.84 -20.58 20.12
C ALA A 109 12.37 -20.14 18.75
N ILE A 110 11.64 -19.27 18.04
CA ILE A 110 11.97 -18.81 16.69
C ILE A 110 11.61 -17.33 16.58
N ASP A 111 12.62 -16.51 16.33
CA ASP A 111 12.43 -15.21 15.68
C ASP A 111 12.07 -15.48 14.22
N VAL A 112 10.98 -14.89 13.74
CA VAL A 112 10.51 -15.10 12.36
C VAL A 112 11.34 -14.23 11.42
N GLU A 113 12.56 -14.67 11.13
CA GLU A 113 13.47 -14.00 10.21
C GLU A 113 13.16 -14.37 8.76
N GLY A 114 13.30 -13.41 7.82
CA GLY A 114 13.11 -13.65 6.39
C GLY A 114 11.66 -13.91 5.95
N CYS A 115 10.66 -13.54 6.76
CA CYS A 115 9.26 -13.56 6.36
C CYS A 115 8.78 -12.18 5.89
N HIS A 116 7.87 -12.17 4.92
CA HIS A 116 7.19 -10.96 4.47
C HIS A 116 5.70 -11.07 4.77
N ALA A 117 5.15 -10.08 5.47
CA ALA A 117 3.73 -9.96 5.70
C ALA A 117 3.11 -8.99 4.69
N HIS A 118 2.30 -9.51 3.77
CA HIS A 118 1.56 -8.69 2.83
C HIS A 118 0.13 -8.48 3.32
N VAL A 119 -0.27 -7.23 3.53
CA VAL A 119 -1.66 -6.85 3.87
C VAL A 119 -2.35 -6.41 2.60
N LEU A 120 -3.38 -7.15 2.17
CA LEU A 120 -4.18 -6.80 1.01
C LEU A 120 -5.45 -6.07 1.45
N ILE A 121 -5.69 -4.89 0.91
CA ILE A 121 -6.88 -4.09 1.20
C ILE A 121 -7.59 -3.81 -0.12
N GLY A 122 -8.73 -4.47 -0.30
CA GLY A 122 -9.56 -4.34 -1.51
C GLY A 122 -10.72 -3.37 -1.28
N TYR A 123 -10.87 -2.43 -2.20
CA TYR A 123 -12.04 -1.55 -2.25
C TYR A 123 -12.56 -1.42 -3.69
N SER A 124 -13.83 -1.07 -3.81
CA SER A 124 -14.46 -0.68 -5.07
C SER A 124 -15.11 0.69 -4.92
N HIS A 125 -14.92 1.57 -5.90
CA HIS A 125 -15.68 2.81 -5.99
C HIS A 125 -17.05 2.52 -6.61
N CYS A 126 -18.11 2.72 -5.84
CA CYS A 126 -19.49 2.57 -6.25
C CYS A 126 -20.13 3.96 -6.37
N PHE A 127 -20.42 4.38 -7.60
CA PHE A 127 -21.15 5.62 -7.81
C PHE A 127 -22.58 5.50 -7.27
N GLU A 128 -22.99 6.43 -6.41
CA GLU A 128 -24.39 6.51 -5.93
C GLU A 128 -25.37 6.75 -7.11
N LYS A 129 -24.89 7.49 -8.12
CA LYS A 129 -25.65 7.89 -9.31
C LYS A 129 -24.92 7.42 -10.56
N SER A 130 -25.66 7.11 -11.63
CA SER A 130 -25.04 6.77 -12.90
C SER A 130 -24.18 7.93 -13.42
N ALA A 131 -23.11 7.61 -14.17
CA ALA A 131 -22.26 8.64 -14.77
C ALA A 131 -23.06 9.66 -15.60
N MET A 132 -24.10 9.19 -16.31
CA MET A 132 -25.01 10.05 -17.07
C MET A 132 -25.73 11.07 -16.17
N ARG A 133 -26.16 10.65 -14.98
CA ARG A 133 -26.83 11.50 -14.01
C ARG A 133 -25.89 12.55 -13.42
N CYS A 134 -24.65 12.18 -13.10
CA CYS A 134 -23.63 13.13 -12.64
C CYS A 134 -23.38 14.25 -13.67
N VAL A 135 -23.29 13.89 -14.96
CA VAL A 135 -23.02 14.87 -16.02
C VAL A 135 -24.24 15.74 -16.33
N ILE A 136 -25.43 15.13 -16.43
CA ILE A 136 -26.63 15.85 -16.91
C ILE A 136 -27.35 16.58 -15.77
N GLU A 137 -27.61 15.92 -14.64
CA GLU A 137 -28.39 16.52 -13.55
C GLU A 137 -27.53 17.39 -12.64
N GLU A 138 -26.30 16.97 -12.37
CA GLU A 138 -25.44 17.66 -11.39
C GLU A 138 -24.38 18.55 -12.03
N GLY A 139 -24.15 18.42 -13.34
CA GLY A 139 -23.08 19.13 -14.04
C GLY A 139 -21.68 18.83 -13.47
N ARG A 140 -21.52 17.68 -12.80
CA ARG A 140 -20.26 17.27 -12.18
C ARG A 140 -19.58 16.19 -13.02
N ASN A 141 -18.25 16.24 -13.08
CA ASN A 141 -17.48 15.21 -13.76
C ASN A 141 -17.35 13.98 -12.83
N PRO A 142 -17.87 12.80 -13.21
CA PRO A 142 -17.77 11.60 -12.38
C PRO A 142 -16.32 11.15 -12.12
N ILE A 143 -15.38 11.53 -13.01
CA ILE A 143 -13.95 11.26 -12.81
C ILE A 143 -13.44 11.97 -11.55
N GLU A 144 -13.89 13.19 -11.28
CA GLU A 144 -13.45 13.97 -10.11
C GLU A 144 -13.88 13.33 -8.79
N VAL A 145 -15.04 12.67 -8.78
CA VAL A 145 -15.57 11.94 -7.60
C VAL A 145 -14.76 10.67 -7.35
N SER A 146 -14.42 9.94 -8.41
CA SER A 146 -13.56 8.76 -8.32
C SER A 146 -12.12 9.12 -7.94
N GLU A 147 -11.57 10.20 -8.50
CA GLU A 147 -10.23 10.71 -8.18
C GLU A 147 -10.15 11.12 -6.71
N ARG A 148 -11.15 11.84 -6.20
CA ARG A 148 -11.24 12.18 -4.77
C ARG A 148 -11.20 10.92 -3.89
N SER A 149 -11.99 9.91 -4.22
CA SER A 149 -12.07 8.67 -3.43
C SER A 149 -10.73 7.94 -3.39
N GLN A 150 -10.05 7.88 -4.54
CA GLN A 150 -8.72 7.29 -4.65
C GLN A 150 -7.68 8.04 -3.82
N LEU A 151 -7.71 9.38 -3.80
CA LEU A 151 -6.79 10.19 -3.02
C LEU A 151 -7.03 10.09 -1.50
N ILE A 152 -8.29 10.01 -1.06
CA ILE A 152 -8.60 9.77 0.36
C ILE A 152 -8.02 8.42 0.79
N PHE A 153 -8.24 7.38 -0.02
CA PHE A 153 -7.74 6.05 0.28
C PHE A 153 -6.21 6.00 0.27
N ALA A 154 -5.57 6.53 -0.77
CA ALA A 154 -4.11 6.55 -0.90
C ALA A 154 -3.42 7.33 0.23
N SER A 155 -3.95 8.51 0.61
CA SER A 155 -3.42 9.28 1.75
C SER A 155 -3.59 8.54 3.07
N GLY A 156 -4.70 7.83 3.27
CA GLY A 156 -4.91 7.00 4.46
C GLY A 156 -3.93 5.84 4.56
N ILE A 157 -3.56 5.23 3.43
CA ILE A 157 -2.62 4.11 3.41
C ILE A 157 -1.18 4.56 3.59
N LEU A 158 -0.76 5.52 2.76
CA LEU A 158 0.63 5.97 2.71
C LEU A 158 0.96 6.91 3.89
N GLY A 159 -0.06 7.45 4.57
CA GLY A 159 0.13 8.39 5.67
C GLY A 159 0.69 9.74 5.25
N VAL A 160 0.71 10.03 3.94
CA VAL A 160 1.21 11.29 3.37
C VAL A 160 0.05 12.22 2.98
N PRO A 161 0.25 13.55 3.06
CA PRO A 161 -0.72 14.52 2.59
C PRO A 161 -1.08 14.34 1.12
N VAL A 162 -2.33 14.64 0.76
CA VAL A 162 -2.82 14.58 -0.63
C VAL A 162 -2.01 15.47 -1.58
N ALA A 163 -1.40 16.54 -1.07
CA ALA A 163 -0.54 17.43 -1.87
C ALA A 163 0.68 16.71 -2.46
N ASP A 164 1.21 15.71 -1.75
CA ASP A 164 2.43 14.99 -2.14
C ASP A 164 2.12 13.79 -3.04
N LEU A 165 0.86 13.34 -3.05
CA LEU A 165 0.37 12.25 -3.91
C LEU A 165 0.02 12.69 -5.34
N VAL A 166 -0.05 13.99 -5.58
CA VAL A 166 -0.55 14.57 -6.83
C VAL A 166 0.55 15.33 -7.53
N ALA A 167 0.70 15.13 -8.83
CA ALA A 167 1.62 15.91 -9.64
C ALA A 167 1.32 17.43 -9.55
N SER A 168 2.34 18.26 -9.46
CA SER A 168 2.23 19.72 -9.23
C SER A 168 1.32 20.43 -10.23
N LYS A 169 1.23 19.91 -11.46
CA LYS A 169 0.35 20.42 -12.54
C LYS A 169 -1.15 20.29 -12.21
N ASP A 170 -1.55 19.23 -11.52
CA ASP A 170 -2.95 18.87 -11.28
C ASP A 170 -3.47 19.41 -9.95
N LEU A 171 -2.56 19.80 -9.05
CA LEU A 171 -2.84 20.26 -7.69
C LEU A 171 -3.83 21.45 -7.66
N LYS A 172 -3.69 22.41 -8.58
CA LYS A 172 -4.61 23.57 -8.70
C LYS A 172 -6.05 23.14 -9.02
N ARG A 173 -6.21 22.17 -9.92
CA ARG A 173 -7.52 21.64 -10.32
C ARG A 173 -8.16 20.89 -9.15
N ILE A 174 -7.41 20.01 -8.49
CA ILE A 174 -7.94 19.18 -7.40
C ILE A 174 -8.31 20.06 -6.19
N LYS A 175 -7.50 21.08 -5.85
CA LYS A 175 -7.87 22.07 -4.82
C LYS A 175 -9.18 22.81 -5.12
N LYS A 176 -9.43 23.13 -6.40
CA LYS A 176 -10.67 23.80 -6.83
C LYS A 176 -11.88 22.88 -6.71
N THR A 177 -11.73 21.61 -7.08
CA THR A 177 -12.83 20.65 -7.16
C THR A 177 -13.13 19.97 -5.82
N SER A 178 -12.10 19.65 -5.05
CA SER A 178 -12.18 18.93 -3.76
C SER A 178 -11.37 19.66 -2.68
N PRO A 179 -11.81 20.85 -2.22
CA PRO A 179 -11.07 21.64 -1.24
C PRO A 179 -10.94 20.95 0.12
N ASP A 180 -11.90 20.10 0.49
CA ASP A 180 -11.91 19.41 1.78
C ASP A 180 -10.69 18.47 1.97
N LEU A 181 -10.09 17.98 0.89
CA LEU A 181 -8.89 17.12 0.94
C LEU A 181 -7.65 17.86 1.46
N PHE A 182 -7.68 19.19 1.45
CA PHE A 182 -6.57 20.06 1.84
C PHE A 182 -6.92 20.92 3.05
N ALA A 183 -8.12 20.75 3.62
CA ALA A 183 -8.43 21.38 4.88
C ALA A 183 -7.63 20.67 5.97
N GLU A 184 -6.67 21.37 6.57
CA GLU A 184 -5.96 20.86 7.75
C GLU A 184 -7.02 20.57 8.82
N ASN A 185 -7.17 19.29 9.17
CA ASN A 185 -7.88 18.90 10.38
C ASN A 185 -7.09 19.47 11.57
N ARG A 186 -7.60 20.58 12.11
CA ARG A 186 -7.23 21.08 13.44
C ARG A 186 -7.71 20.14 14.54
#